data_AF-A0A1Q7UT50-F1
#
_entry.id   AF-A0A1Q7UT50-F1
#
_cell.length_a   1.000
_cell.length_b   1.000
_cell.length_c   1.000
_cell.angle_alpha   90.00
_cell.angle_beta   90.00
_cell.angle_gamma   90.00
#
_symmetry.space_group_name_H-M   'P 1'
#
loop_
_entity.id
_entity.type
_entity.pdbx_description
1 polymer ?
#
loop_
_entity_poly.entity_id
_entity_poly.type
_entity_poly.pdbx_seq_one_letter_code
_entity_poly.pdbx_strand_id
1 'polypeptide(L)'
;MDSLRRFNGTPETVLQNAELMQVMLPALRADMTISETYKYTPEEPLDCSISAFCAMQDSEASYDSMLAWREQARGSFRIRLLPGDHFFLRAYQPLLLQALSQDITKFLSSSYTKQ
;
A
#
# COMPACT_ATOMS: atom_id res chain seq x y z
N MET A 1 13.24 9.98 -15.18
CA MET A 1 11.89 10.40 -15.57
C MET A 1 11.03 9.19 -15.91
N ASP A 2 11.57 8.22 -16.66
CA ASP A 2 10.80 7.05 -17.12
C ASP A 2 10.21 6.19 -16.00
N SER A 3 10.92 6.02 -14.88
CA SER A 3 10.37 5.32 -13.71
C SER A 3 9.14 6.04 -13.15
N LEU A 4 9.18 7.36 -12.94
CA LEU A 4 8.04 8.13 -12.42
C LEU A 4 6.81 8.07 -13.36
N ARG A 5 7.04 8.06 -14.68
CA ARG A 5 6.00 7.87 -15.69
C ARG A 5 5.38 6.48 -15.61
N ARG A 6 6.18 5.43 -15.40
CA ARG A 6 5.70 4.05 -15.25
C ARG A 6 4.77 3.86 -14.05
N PHE A 7 5.02 4.58 -12.95
CA PHE A 7 4.16 4.49 -11.77
C PHE A 7 2.78 5.14 -11.98
N ASN A 8 2.61 6.05 -12.96
CA ASN A 8 1.36 6.80 -13.14
C ASN A 8 0.93 7.63 -11.89
N GLY A 9 1.89 7.88 -10.97
CA GLY A 9 1.66 8.57 -9.70
C GLY A 9 1.82 10.08 -9.76
N THR A 10 2.54 10.57 -10.77
CA THR A 10 2.84 11.99 -10.98
C THR A 10 2.10 12.50 -12.22
N PRO A 11 1.29 13.56 -12.13
CA PRO A 11 0.60 14.13 -13.28
C PRO A 11 1.56 14.55 -14.40
N GLU A 12 1.18 14.33 -15.66
CA GLU A 12 2.04 14.67 -16.82
C GLU A 12 2.39 16.16 -16.88
N THR A 13 1.48 17.04 -16.44
CA THR A 13 1.73 18.49 -16.34
C THR A 13 2.87 18.84 -15.39
N VAL A 14 3.07 18.04 -14.34
CA VAL A 14 4.19 18.18 -13.40
C VAL A 14 5.47 17.61 -14.02
N LEU A 15 5.38 16.44 -14.66
CA LEU A 15 6.52 15.79 -15.32
C LEU A 15 7.12 16.64 -16.45
N GLN A 16 6.29 17.43 -17.14
CA GLN A 16 6.70 18.34 -18.21
C GLN A 16 7.26 19.68 -17.70
N ASN A 17 7.11 19.99 -16.40
CA ASN A 17 7.64 21.21 -15.81
C ASN A 17 9.03 20.96 -15.20
N ALA A 18 10.08 21.40 -15.92
CA ALA A 18 11.46 21.19 -15.50
C ALA A 18 11.83 21.86 -14.17
N GLU A 19 11.35 23.08 -13.91
CA GLU A 19 11.62 23.80 -12.65
C GLU A 19 10.98 23.08 -11.46
N LEU A 20 9.73 22.66 -11.59
CA LEU A 20 9.04 21.91 -10.53
C LEU A 20 9.73 20.56 -10.28
N MET A 21 10.14 19.87 -11.33
CA MET A 21 10.87 18.61 -11.21
C MET A 21 12.25 18.79 -10.57
N GLN A 22 12.97 19.89 -10.83
CA GLN A 22 14.24 20.18 -10.15
C GLN A 22 14.07 20.29 -8.63
N VAL A 23 12.95 20.86 -8.17
CA VAL A 23 12.66 21.01 -6.73
C VAL A 23 12.18 19.69 -6.10
N MET A 24 11.36 18.90 -6.80
CA MET A 24 10.78 17.67 -6.22
C MET A 24 11.73 16.46 -6.28
N LEU A 25 12.54 16.34 -7.33
CA LEU A 25 13.37 15.14 -7.56
C LEU A 25 14.31 14.80 -6.40
N PRO A 26 14.97 15.76 -5.72
CA PRO A 26 15.80 15.44 -4.57
C PRO A 26 15.04 14.72 -3.46
N ALA A 27 13.84 15.21 -3.09
CA ALA A 27 13.00 14.59 -2.07
C ALA A 27 12.50 13.21 -2.51
N LEU A 28 11.97 13.09 -3.73
CA LEU A 28 11.50 11.82 -4.28
C LEU A 28 12.61 10.77 -4.32
N ARG A 29 13.83 11.15 -4.69
CA ARG A 29 14.98 10.24 -4.68
C ARG A 29 15.35 9.80 -3.27
N ALA A 30 15.32 10.71 -2.30
CA ALA A 30 15.61 10.38 -0.91
C ALA A 30 14.59 9.36 -0.37
N ASP A 31 13.30 9.60 -0.60
CA ASP A 31 12.22 8.70 -0.16
C ASP A 31 12.33 7.31 -0.82
N MET A 32 12.56 7.25 -2.13
CA MET A 32 12.77 5.98 -2.83
C MET A 32 14.02 5.26 -2.34
N THR A 33 15.11 6.00 -2.06
CA THR A 33 16.35 5.40 -1.54
C THR A 33 16.09 4.70 -0.20
N ILE A 34 15.31 5.31 0.70
CA ILE A 34 14.97 4.70 1.98
C ILE A 34 14.21 3.39 1.76
N SER A 35 13.22 3.38 0.86
CA SER A 35 12.43 2.19 0.55
C SER A 35 13.27 1.08 -0.10
N GLU A 36 14.06 1.42 -1.13
CA GLU A 36 14.85 0.47 -1.93
C GLU A 36 16.06 -0.11 -1.16
N THR A 37 16.62 0.65 -0.22
CA THR A 37 17.78 0.22 0.57
C THR A 37 17.40 -0.40 1.91
N TYR A 38 16.11 -0.39 2.27
CA TYR A 38 15.62 -1.03 3.47
C TYR A 38 15.93 -2.53 3.44
N LYS A 39 16.61 -3.01 4.48
CA LYS A 39 16.85 -4.43 4.71
C LYS A 39 16.12 -4.85 5.97
N TYR A 40 15.06 -5.63 5.77
CA TYR A 40 14.31 -6.21 6.87
C TYR A 40 15.21 -7.08 7.74
N THR A 41 15.15 -6.85 9.05
CA THR A 41 15.71 -7.74 10.06
C THR A 41 14.55 -8.49 10.68
N PRO A 42 14.56 -9.84 10.71
CA PRO A 42 13.46 -10.59 11.30
C PRO A 42 13.18 -10.19 12.75
N GLU A 43 11.92 -9.92 13.04
CA GLU A 43 11.41 -9.57 14.37
C GLU A 43 10.16 -10.39 14.69
N GLU A 44 9.73 -10.34 15.95
CA GLU A 44 8.49 -10.98 16.37
C GLU A 44 7.28 -10.37 15.64
N PRO A 45 6.27 -11.19 15.25
CA PRO A 45 5.06 -10.67 14.63
C PRO A 45 4.33 -9.66 15.51
N LEU A 46 3.68 -8.68 14.87
CA LEU A 46 2.94 -7.62 15.54
C LEU A 46 1.75 -8.17 16.35
N ASP A 47 1.53 -7.64 17.54
CA ASP A 47 0.43 -8.01 18.45
C ASP A 47 -0.97 -7.56 18.00
N CYS A 48 -1.16 -7.33 16.70
CA CYS A 48 -2.40 -6.86 16.11
C CYS A 48 -2.84 -7.70 14.90
N SER A 49 -4.10 -7.52 14.52
CA SER A 49 -4.60 -8.01 13.23
C SER A 49 -4.15 -7.11 12.10
N ILE A 50 -3.87 -7.69 10.93
CA ILE A 50 -3.47 -6.94 9.72
C ILE A 50 -4.50 -7.16 8.61
N SER A 51 -5.01 -6.06 8.04
CA SER A 51 -5.77 -6.05 6.78
C SER A 51 -4.91 -5.46 5.66
N ALA A 52 -4.53 -6.30 4.71
CA ALA A 52 -3.77 -5.92 3.51
C ALA A 52 -4.70 -5.66 2.31
N PHE A 53 -4.42 -4.61 1.55
CA PHE A 53 -5.13 -4.23 0.33
C PHE A 53 -4.12 -4.15 -0.82
N CYS A 54 -4.40 -4.85 -1.92
CA CYS A 54 -3.53 -4.91 -3.09
C CYS A 54 -4.36 -4.80 -4.38
N ALA A 55 -3.71 -4.47 -5.49
CA ALA A 55 -4.36 -4.26 -6.77
C ALA A 55 -4.01 -5.35 -7.80
N MET A 56 -4.94 -5.67 -8.68
CA MET A 56 -4.77 -6.72 -9.71
C MET A 56 -3.66 -6.40 -10.73
N GLN A 57 -3.39 -5.13 -11.00
CA GLN A 57 -2.36 -4.68 -11.94
C GLN A 57 -1.15 -4.06 -11.22
N ASP A 58 -1.05 -4.20 -9.89
CA ASP A 58 0.11 -3.71 -9.14
C ASP A 58 1.27 -4.71 -9.22
N SER A 59 2.30 -4.32 -9.95
CA SER A 59 3.53 -5.13 -10.09
C SER A 59 4.57 -4.84 -9.01
N GLU A 60 4.40 -3.74 -8.26
CA GLU A 60 5.34 -3.27 -7.24
C GLU A 60 4.97 -3.86 -5.88
N ALA A 61 3.66 -4.02 -5.62
CA ALA A 61 3.10 -4.74 -4.48
C ALA A 61 2.23 -5.92 -4.95
N SER A 62 2.88 -6.96 -5.48
CA SER A 62 2.21 -8.16 -5.99
C SER A 62 1.37 -8.86 -4.92
N TYR A 63 0.38 -9.65 -5.35
CA TYR A 63 -0.46 -10.43 -4.43
C TYR A 63 0.37 -11.31 -3.48
N ASP A 64 1.39 -11.98 -3.99
CA ASP A 64 2.24 -12.87 -3.18
C ASP A 64 3.07 -12.10 -2.15
N SER A 65 3.66 -10.96 -2.55
CA SER A 65 4.37 -10.06 -1.63
C SER A 65 3.44 -9.54 -0.53
N MET A 66 2.19 -9.21 -0.89
CA MET A 66 1.19 -8.74 0.07
C MET A 66 0.63 -9.87 0.94
N LEU A 67 0.60 -11.10 0.46
CA LEU A 67 0.19 -12.28 1.23
C LEU A 67 1.23 -12.62 2.32
N ALA A 68 2.52 -12.40 2.08
CA ALA A 68 3.60 -12.62 3.03
C ALA A 68 3.43 -11.83 4.34
N TRP A 69 2.67 -10.73 4.34
CA TRP A 69 2.30 -9.99 5.55
C TRP A 69 1.52 -10.81 6.57
N ARG A 70 0.97 -11.97 6.19
CA ARG A 70 0.41 -12.93 7.14
C ARG A 70 1.42 -13.35 8.21
N GLU A 71 2.70 -13.47 7.85
CA GLU A 71 3.77 -13.87 8.76
C GLU A 71 4.09 -12.78 9.79
N GLN A 72 3.69 -11.54 9.52
CA GLN A 72 3.96 -10.37 10.36
C GLN A 72 2.83 -10.06 11.35
N ALA A 73 1.73 -10.84 11.34
CA ALA A 73 0.58 -10.67 12.22
C ALA A 73 0.49 -11.81 13.25
N ARG A 74 0.48 -11.48 14.54
CA ARG A 74 0.08 -12.41 15.60
C ARG A 74 -1.44 -12.55 15.69
N GLY A 75 -2.17 -11.50 15.30
CA GLY A 75 -3.63 -11.49 15.22
C GLY A 75 -4.17 -12.15 13.95
N SER A 76 -5.42 -11.81 13.60
CA SER A 76 -6.00 -12.26 12.33
C SER A 76 -5.39 -11.52 11.14
N PHE A 77 -5.28 -12.22 10.01
CA PHE A 77 -4.82 -11.65 8.75
C PHE A 77 -5.94 -11.71 7.70
N ARG A 78 -6.08 -10.64 6.92
CA ARG A 78 -6.96 -10.59 5.75
C ARG A 78 -6.26 -9.87 4.62
N ILE A 79 -6.35 -10.43 3.42
CA ILE A 79 -5.93 -9.76 2.18
C ILE A 79 -7.13 -9.52 1.29
N ARG A 80 -7.16 -8.36 0.62
CA ARG A 80 -8.19 -7.98 -0.35
C ARG A 80 -7.52 -7.54 -1.64
N LEU A 81 -7.91 -8.20 -2.73
CA LEU A 81 -7.50 -7.85 -4.08
C LEU A 81 -8.57 -6.95 -4.70
N LEU A 82 -8.16 -5.77 -5.15
CA LEU A 82 -9.01 -4.74 -5.75
C LEU A 82 -8.61 -4.53 -7.22
N PRO A 83 -9.54 -4.06 -8.08
CA PRO A 83 -9.17 -3.65 -9.43
C PRO A 83 -8.25 -2.43 -9.41
N GLY A 84 -7.44 -2.25 -10.46
CA GLY A 84 -6.56 -1.11 -10.63
C GLY A 84 -5.07 -1.43 -10.56
N ASP A 85 -4.28 -0.38 -10.72
CA ASP A 85 -2.83 -0.37 -10.63
C ASP A 85 -2.36 0.01 -9.21
N HIS A 86 -1.08 0.34 -9.05
CA HIS A 86 -0.50 0.79 -7.79
C HIS A 86 -1.23 1.97 -7.13
N PHE A 87 -1.94 2.81 -7.92
CA PHE A 87 -2.70 3.97 -7.46
C PHE A 87 -4.20 3.67 -7.32
N PHE A 88 -4.60 2.40 -7.20
CA PHE A 88 -5.99 1.97 -7.01
C PHE A 88 -6.70 2.70 -5.86
N LEU A 89 -5.96 3.14 -4.84
CA LEU A 89 -6.49 3.92 -3.71
C LEU A 89 -7.18 5.23 -4.14
N ARG A 90 -6.79 5.80 -5.30
CA ARG A 90 -7.40 6.99 -5.89
C ARG A 90 -8.56 6.60 -6.81
N ALA A 91 -8.32 5.67 -7.74
CA ALA A 91 -9.29 5.30 -8.76
C ALA A 91 -10.49 4.50 -8.21
N TYR A 92 -10.27 3.71 -7.17
CA TYR A 92 -11.24 2.80 -6.57
C TYR A 92 -11.48 3.11 -5.09
N GLN A 93 -11.32 4.38 -4.69
CA GLN A 93 -11.51 4.84 -3.32
C GLN A 93 -12.85 4.36 -2.69
N PRO A 94 -14.01 4.40 -3.39
CA PRO A 94 -15.26 3.91 -2.80
C PRO A 94 -15.22 2.42 -2.43
N LEU A 95 -14.61 1.58 -3.28
CA LEU A 95 -14.47 0.15 -3.01
C LEU A 95 -13.51 -0.11 -1.85
N LEU A 96 -12.39 0.63 -1.80
CA LEU A 96 -11.44 0.56 -0.70
C LEU A 96 -12.10 0.92 0.63
N LEU A 97 -12.84 2.04 0.69
CA LEU A 97 -13.52 2.49 1.89
C LEU A 97 -14.62 1.51 2.35
N GLN A 98 -15.38 0.95 1.41
CA GLN A 98 -16.37 -0.08 1.72
C GLN A 98 -15.70 -1.32 2.34
N ALA A 99 -14.61 -1.79 1.73
CA ALA A 99 -13.87 -2.94 2.20
C ALA A 99 -13.23 -2.71 3.58
N LEU A 100 -12.65 -1.54 3.80
CA LEU A 100 -12.09 -1.11 5.09
C LEU A 100 -13.16 -1.07 6.17
N SER A 101 -14.31 -0.45 5.88
CA SER A 101 -15.44 -0.36 6.81
C SER A 101 -15.96 -1.75 7.22
N GLN A 102 -16.05 -2.69 6.27
CA GLN A 102 -16.42 -4.07 6.57
C GLN A 102 -15.44 -4.76 7.51
N ASP A 103 -14.13 -4.54 7.32
CA ASP A 103 -13.10 -5.17 8.15
C ASP A 103 -13.10 -4.60 9.56
N ILE A 104 -13.20 -3.27 9.70
CA ILE A 104 -13.31 -2.59 11.00
C ILE A 104 -14.58 -3.05 11.73
N THR A 105 -15.73 -3.09 11.05
CA THR A 105 -17.01 -3.50 11.66
C THR A 105 -16.94 -4.94 12.18
N LYS A 106 -16.35 -5.85 11.42
CA LYS A 106 -16.15 -7.26 11.85
C LYS A 106 -15.20 -7.37 13.02
N PHE A 107 -14.13 -6.57 13.05
CA PHE A 107 -13.18 -6.56 14.15
C PHE A 107 -13.85 -6.08 15.44
N LEU A 108 -14.62 -4.99 15.37
CA LEU A 108 -15.35 -4.45 16.51
C LEU A 108 -16.41 -5.43 17.02
N SER A 109 -17.21 -6.06 16.14
CA SER A 109 -18.21 -7.02 16.58
C SER A 109 -17.60 -8.27 17.22
N SER A 110 -16.46 -8.75 16.72
CA SER A 110 -15.74 -9.90 17.29
C SER A 110 -15.10 -9.60 18.64
N SER A 111 -14.76 -8.33 18.90
CA SER A 111 -14.21 -7.87 20.18
C SER A 111 -15.29 -7.78 21.26
N TYR A 112 -16.53 -7.48 20.88
CA TYR A 112 -17.67 -7.40 21.80
C TYR A 112 -18.22 -8.76 22.26
N THR A 113 -17.94 -9.86 21.55
CA THR A 113 -18.41 -11.21 21.94
C THR A 113 -17.46 -11.92 22.93
N LYS A 114 -16.30 -11.32 23.25
CA LYS A 114 -15.32 -11.88 24.20
C LYS A 114 -15.41 -11.27 25.61
N GLN A 115 -16.58 -10.76 26.01
CA GLN A 115 -16.86 -10.28 27.37
C GLN A 115 -17.91 -11.16 28.05
#